data_AF-A0A8X6LBX3-F1
#
_entry.id   AF-A0A8X6LBX3-F1
#
_cell.length_a   1.000
_cell.length_b   1.000
_cell.length_c   1.000
_cell.angle_alpha   90.00
_cell.angle_beta   90.00
_cell.angle_gamma   90.00
#
_symmetry.space_group_name_H-M   'P 1'
#
loop_
_entity.id
_entity.type
_entity.pdbx_description
1 polymer ?
#
loop_
_entity_poly.entity_id
_entity_poly.type
_entity_poly.pdbx_seq_one_letter_code
_entity_poly.pdbx_strand_id
1 'polypeptide(L)'
;MTCNTTWQEITKELTPRQNSLGTHDLTARVFKIKVQKLDALLTKDKIFGDTKYSMYSIEWQKRGLPHVHLLLWLMEKLRPTHIDEVISAEIPTPETDRMLYDTMTKNMINGPCGALNPSLPCMKKGKCTKMYSRVLLKDTQTKDKDYPLYSRRAPEDDGRTITQKPPDGIQ
;
A
#
# COMPACT_ATOMS: atom_id res chain seq x y z
N MET A 1 6.25 0.03 4.34
CA MET A 1 5.31 1.19 4.45
C MET A 1 5.90 2.38 3.72
N THR A 2 5.11 3.09 2.91
CA THR A 2 5.53 4.32 2.21
C THR A 2 5.06 5.54 2.99
N CYS A 3 5.88 6.58 3.08
CA CYS A 3 5.50 7.83 3.73
C CYS A 3 4.35 8.53 2.99
N ASN A 4 3.39 9.05 3.76
CA ASN A 4 2.32 9.91 3.25
C ASN A 4 2.47 11.31 3.86
N THR A 5 2.74 12.29 3.02
CA THR A 5 2.93 13.69 3.43
C THR A 5 1.65 14.39 3.87
N THR A 6 0.49 13.76 3.68
CA THR A 6 -0.83 14.25 4.10
C THR A 6 -1.25 13.76 5.49
N TRP A 7 -0.37 13.03 6.20
CA TRP A 7 -0.62 12.66 7.58
C TRP A 7 -0.82 13.90 8.46
N GLN A 8 -1.82 13.85 9.34
CA GLN A 8 -2.20 14.98 10.17
C GLN A 8 -1.05 15.45 11.07
N GLU A 9 -0.21 14.52 11.53
CA GLU A 9 0.97 14.83 12.36
C GLU A 9 2.04 15.62 11.60
N ILE A 10 2.00 15.62 10.26
CA ILE A 10 2.83 16.50 9.42
C ILE A 10 2.06 17.80 9.18
N THR A 11 0.84 17.72 8.63
CA THR A 11 0.13 18.91 8.14
C THR A 11 -0.23 19.90 9.23
N LYS A 12 -0.45 19.45 10.48
CA LYS A 12 -0.74 20.34 11.62
C LYS A 12 0.45 21.18 12.05
N GLU A 13 1.67 20.72 11.78
CA GLU A 13 2.91 21.40 12.15
C GLU A 13 3.46 22.29 11.02
N LEU A 14 2.83 22.30 9.85
CA LEU A 14 3.23 23.15 8.73
C LEU A 14 2.68 24.57 8.92
N THR A 15 3.55 25.57 8.79
CA THR A 15 3.09 26.96 8.63
C THR A 15 2.47 27.17 7.24
N PRO A 16 1.62 28.21 7.04
CA PRO A 16 0.94 28.44 5.77
C PRO A 16 1.84 28.59 4.53
N ARG A 17 3.13 28.88 4.72
CA ARG A 17 4.13 29.03 3.64
C ARG A 17 5.00 27.79 3.44
N GLN A 18 4.91 26.79 4.31
CA GLN A 18 5.68 25.56 4.20
C GLN A 18 4.87 24.49 3.47
N ASN A 19 5.57 23.69 2.68
CA ASN A 19 5.03 22.44 2.17
C ASN A 19 5.76 21.26 2.83
N SER A 20 5.07 20.12 2.87
CA SER A 20 5.59 18.88 3.47
C SER A 20 6.82 18.35 2.75
N LEU A 21 7.01 18.66 1.46
CA LEU A 21 8.21 18.29 0.72
C LEU A 21 9.45 19.08 1.18
N GLY A 22 9.30 20.33 1.62
CA GLY A 22 10.40 21.18 2.09
C GLY A 22 10.78 20.97 3.56
N THR A 23 10.02 20.15 4.30
CA THR A 23 10.23 19.84 5.72
C THR A 23 10.59 18.36 5.89
N HIS A 24 11.72 17.99 5.28
CA HIS A 24 12.20 16.60 5.27
C HIS A 24 12.47 16.05 6.68
N ASP A 25 12.89 16.91 7.61
CA ASP A 25 13.14 16.57 9.01
C ASP A 25 11.85 16.19 9.74
N LEU A 26 10.78 16.99 9.62
CA LEU A 26 9.47 16.70 10.19
C LEU A 26 8.90 15.41 9.60
N THR A 27 8.93 15.28 8.27
CA THR A 27 8.47 14.08 7.55
C THR A 27 9.22 12.84 8.03
N ALA A 28 10.56 12.90 8.14
CA ALA A 28 11.38 11.79 8.60
C ALA A 28 11.09 11.41 10.05
N ARG A 29 10.87 12.40 10.94
CA ARG A 29 10.52 12.16 12.36
C ARG A 29 9.17 11.46 12.49
N VAL A 30 8.13 11.97 11.83
CA VAL A 30 6.79 11.35 11.84
C VAL A 30 6.84 9.95 11.24
N PHE A 31 7.54 9.77 10.13
CA PHE A 31 7.72 8.46 9.52
C PHE A 31 8.40 7.47 10.47
N LYS A 32 9.51 7.86 11.11
CA LYS A 32 10.22 7.02 12.08
C LYS A 32 9.33 6.58 13.24
N ILE A 33 8.52 7.50 13.80
CA ILE A 33 7.57 7.17 14.87
C ILE A 33 6.54 6.13 14.39
N LYS A 34 6.01 6.28 13.17
CA LYS A 34 5.06 5.31 12.61
C LYS A 34 5.70 3.95 12.33
N VAL A 35 6.96 3.91 11.88
CA VAL A 35 7.72 2.65 11.73
C VAL A 35 7.90 1.96 13.07
N GLN A 36 8.26 2.70 14.13
CA GLN A 36 8.40 2.14 15.48
C GLN A 36 7.08 1.59 16.03
N LYS A 37 5.95 2.28 15.78
CA LYS A 37 4.62 1.79 16.15
C LYS A 37 4.25 0.52 15.37
N LEU A 38 4.55 0.47 14.07
CA LEU A 38 4.32 -0.72 13.25
C LEU A 38 5.16 -1.91 13.73
N ASP A 39 6.44 -1.71 13.99
CA ASP A 39 7.32 -2.77 14.52
C ASP A 39 6.85 -3.25 15.91
N ALA A 40 6.42 -2.34 16.79
CA ALA A 40 5.85 -2.72 18.09
C ALA A 40 4.56 -3.54 17.94
N LEU A 41 3.65 -3.15 17.05
CA LEU A 41 2.41 -3.89 16.78
C LEU A 41 2.72 -5.32 16.30
N LEU A 42 3.72 -5.48 15.44
CA LEU A 42 4.10 -6.78 14.89
C LEU A 42 4.83 -7.67 15.92
N THR A 43 5.74 -7.08 16.72
CA THR A 43 6.67 -7.83 17.58
C THR A 43 6.23 -7.95 19.03
N LYS A 44 5.58 -6.91 19.58
CA LYS A 44 5.15 -6.85 20.99
C LYS A 44 3.69 -7.25 21.15
N ASP A 45 2.83 -6.69 20.30
CA ASP A 45 1.39 -7.01 20.31
C ASP A 45 1.10 -8.32 19.57
N LYS A 46 2.09 -8.84 18.83
CA LYS A 46 2.10 -10.20 18.26
C LYS A 46 0.85 -10.51 17.43
N ILE A 47 0.41 -9.55 16.60
CA ILE A 47 -0.80 -9.70 15.78
C ILE A 47 -0.72 -10.88 14.78
N PHE A 48 0.48 -11.38 14.49
CA PHE A 48 0.73 -12.57 13.67
C PHE A 48 1.34 -13.73 14.47
N GLY A 49 1.30 -13.68 15.80
CA GLY A 49 1.96 -14.63 16.70
C GLY A 49 3.36 -14.21 17.15
N ASP A 50 4.06 -15.11 17.82
CA ASP A 50 5.38 -14.84 18.38
C ASP A 50 6.42 -14.55 17.29
N THR A 51 7.14 -13.44 17.45
CA THR A 51 8.22 -13.05 16.55
C THR A 51 9.56 -13.57 17.06
N LYS A 52 10.29 -14.30 16.20
CA LYS A 52 11.66 -14.73 16.44
C LYS A 52 12.66 -13.61 16.19
N TYR A 53 12.55 -12.95 15.04
CA TYR A 53 13.39 -11.83 14.64
C TYR A 53 12.56 -10.81 13.85
N SER A 54 12.88 -9.53 13.98
CA SER A 54 12.44 -8.49 13.04
C SER A 54 13.65 -7.70 12.57
N MET A 55 13.63 -7.26 11.32
CA MET A 55 14.57 -6.27 10.81
C MET A 55 13.87 -5.36 9.83
N TYR A 56 14.33 -4.12 9.72
CA TYR A 56 13.85 -3.22 8.69
C TYR A 56 14.97 -2.32 8.18
N SER A 57 14.86 -1.93 6.91
CA SER A 57 15.67 -0.87 6.30
C SER A 57 14.76 0.28 5.89
N ILE A 58 15.27 1.51 6.01
CA ILE A 58 14.58 2.71 5.53
C ILE A 58 15.37 3.27 4.35
N GLU A 59 14.69 3.44 3.23
CA GLU A 59 15.25 3.95 1.98
C GLU A 59 14.46 5.18 1.52
N TRP A 60 15.15 6.12 0.87
CA TRP A 60 14.53 7.29 0.30
C TRP A 60 14.18 7.02 -1.16
N GLN A 61 12.88 7.03 -1.48
CA GLN A 61 12.41 6.83 -2.85
C GLN A 61 12.83 8.00 -3.75
N LYS A 62 12.79 7.81 -5.09
CA LYS A 62 13.16 8.83 -6.10
C LYS A 62 12.46 10.18 -5.96
N ARG A 63 11.38 10.27 -5.16
CA ARG A 63 10.63 11.49 -4.85
C ARG A 63 11.00 12.11 -3.50
N GLY A 64 12.10 11.67 -2.88
CA GLY A 64 12.61 12.21 -1.62
C GLY A 64 11.74 11.89 -0.41
N LEU A 65 10.98 10.78 -0.44
CA LEU A 65 10.16 10.33 0.69
C LEU A 65 10.67 9.00 1.24
N PRO A 66 10.68 8.81 2.57
CA PRO A 66 11.14 7.57 3.16
C PRO A 66 10.15 6.43 2.92
N HIS A 67 10.69 5.24 2.77
CA HIS A 67 9.99 3.97 2.63
C HIS A 67 10.69 2.92 3.49
N VAL A 68 9.92 2.08 4.15
CA VAL A 68 10.46 0.99 4.99
C VAL A 68 10.18 -0.35 4.34
N HIS A 69 11.24 -1.14 4.21
CA HIS A 69 11.18 -2.59 4.01
C HIS A 69 11.31 -3.26 5.37
N LEU A 70 10.31 -4.02 5.79
CA LEU A 70 10.29 -4.74 7.07
C LEU A 70 10.19 -6.24 6.80
N LEU A 71 11.09 -7.00 7.42
CA LEU A 71 11.11 -8.45 7.39
C LEU A 71 10.81 -8.97 8.80
N LEU A 72 9.91 -9.94 8.87
CA LEU A 72 9.42 -10.55 10.12
C LEU A 72 9.63 -12.06 10.04
N TRP A 73 10.31 -12.64 11.01
CA TRP A 73 10.43 -14.09 11.18
C TRP A 73 9.58 -14.49 12.38
N LEU A 74 8.51 -15.25 12.11
CA LEU A 74 7.64 -15.79 13.14
C LEU A 74 8.23 -17.09 13.70
N MET A 75 7.97 -17.35 14.99
CA MET A 75 8.28 -18.63 15.63
C MET A 75 7.48 -19.76 14.98
N GLU A 76 6.17 -19.53 14.81
CA GLU A 76 5.28 -20.41 14.07
C GLU A 76 5.23 -19.99 12.59
N LYS A 77 5.63 -20.90 11.72
CA LYS A 77 5.72 -20.61 10.28
C LYS A 77 4.34 -20.54 9.65
N LEU A 78 4.05 -19.43 8.98
CA LEU A 78 2.87 -19.31 8.11
C LEU A 78 2.98 -20.30 6.95
N ARG A 79 1.90 -21.05 6.73
CA ARG A 79 1.77 -22.00 5.62
C ARG A 79 1.18 -21.27 4.42
N PRO A 80 1.45 -21.72 3.18
CA PRO A 80 0.83 -21.14 1.99
C PRO A 80 -0.70 -21.06 2.06
N THR A 81 -1.34 -22.01 2.75
CA THR A 81 -2.79 -22.05 2.98
C THR A 81 -3.32 -20.92 3.87
N HIS A 82 -2.46 -20.24 4.63
CA HIS A 82 -2.85 -19.13 5.51
C HIS A 82 -2.60 -17.75 4.88
N ILE A 83 -2.11 -17.67 3.63
CA ILE A 83 -1.71 -16.38 3.03
C ILE A 83 -2.89 -15.40 3.00
N ASP A 84 -4.07 -15.86 2.58
CA ASP A 84 -5.26 -15.02 2.45
C ASP A 84 -5.87 -14.62 3.81
N GLU A 85 -5.45 -15.25 4.91
CA GLU A 85 -5.82 -14.86 6.28
C GLU A 85 -4.99 -13.67 6.78
N VAL A 86 -3.74 -13.54 6.31
CA VAL A 86 -2.78 -12.52 6.77
C VAL A 86 -2.54 -11.40 5.75
N ILE A 87 -2.79 -11.64 4.47
CA ILE A 87 -2.63 -10.69 3.37
C ILE A 87 -3.97 -10.55 2.66
N SER A 88 -4.41 -9.31 2.49
CA SER A 88 -5.62 -8.98 1.73
C SER A 88 -5.34 -7.89 0.72
N ALA A 89 -5.79 -8.10 -0.53
CA ALA A 89 -5.85 -7.08 -1.58
C ALA A 89 -7.31 -6.66 -1.88
N GLU A 90 -8.22 -6.92 -0.95
CA GLU A 90 -9.63 -6.54 -1.03
C GLU A 90 -9.85 -5.06 -0.70
N ILE A 91 -10.95 -4.52 -1.20
CA ILE A 91 -11.42 -3.17 -0.84
C ILE A 91 -12.46 -3.34 0.28
N PRO A 92 -12.23 -2.73 1.47
CA PRO A 92 -13.19 -2.81 2.57
C PRO A 92 -14.51 -2.12 2.21
N THR A 93 -15.54 -2.29 3.02
CA THR A 93 -16.74 -1.45 2.85
C THR A 93 -16.67 -0.20 3.70
N PRO A 94 -17.28 0.90 3.25
CA PRO A 94 -17.48 2.07 4.08
C PRO A 94 -18.26 1.77 5.38
N GLU A 95 -19.09 0.71 5.41
CA GLU A 95 -19.87 0.28 6.57
C GLU A 95 -19.04 -0.53 7.58
N THR A 96 -18.04 -1.28 7.12
CA THR A 96 -17.16 -2.09 7.99
C THR A 96 -16.04 -1.23 8.57
N ASP A 97 -15.38 -0.45 7.72
CA ASP A 97 -14.33 0.47 8.14
C ASP A 97 -14.23 1.65 7.16
N ARG A 98 -14.93 2.74 7.49
CA ARG A 98 -14.92 3.97 6.70
C ARG A 98 -13.52 4.56 6.57
N MET A 99 -12.72 4.52 7.63
CA MET A 99 -11.40 5.15 7.66
C MET A 99 -10.43 4.39 6.74
N LEU A 100 -10.43 3.06 6.81
CA LEU A 100 -9.64 2.21 5.93
C LEU A 100 -10.11 2.33 4.48
N TYR A 101 -11.43 2.36 4.24
CA TYR A 101 -11.99 2.58 2.91
C TYR A 101 -11.49 3.89 2.30
N ASP A 102 -11.65 5.02 3.00
CA ASP A 102 -11.22 6.34 2.52
C ASP A 102 -9.70 6.36 2.29
N THR A 103 -8.92 5.72 3.17
CA THR A 103 -7.46 5.63 3.03
C THR A 103 -7.06 4.80 1.81
N MET A 104 -7.69 3.64 1.58
CA MET A 104 -7.40 2.74 0.47
C MET A 104 -7.80 3.37 -0.86
N THR A 105 -9.01 3.93 -0.95
CA THR A 105 -9.52 4.54 -2.19
C THR A 105 -8.72 5.76 -2.62
N LYS A 106 -8.25 6.55 -1.66
CA LYS A 106 -7.43 7.75 -1.91
C LYS A 106 -5.98 7.42 -2.26
N ASN A 107 -5.35 6.47 -1.58
CA ASN A 107 -3.89 6.30 -1.64
C ASN A 107 -3.42 5.03 -2.36
N MET A 108 -4.28 4.01 -2.49
CA MET A 108 -3.88 2.66 -2.95
C MET A 108 -4.51 2.26 -4.29
N ILE A 109 -5.41 3.06 -4.85
CA ILE A 109 -6.02 2.80 -6.16
C ILE A 109 -5.17 3.46 -7.25
N ASN A 110 -4.71 2.66 -8.20
CA ASN A 110 -4.07 3.16 -9.40
C ASN A 110 -5.15 3.76 -10.32
N GLY A 111 -4.94 4.99 -10.78
CA GLY A 111 -5.82 5.64 -11.75
C GLY A 111 -5.90 4.85 -13.08
N PRO A 112 -6.88 5.15 -13.94
CA PRO A 112 -6.98 4.49 -15.23
C PRO A 112 -5.72 4.80 -16.04
N CYS A 113 -5.03 3.76 -16.51
CA CYS A 113 -3.90 3.84 -17.43
C CYS A 113 -4.24 3.16 -18.75
N GLY A 114 -3.33 3.17 -19.71
CA GLY A 114 -3.59 2.63 -21.04
C GLY A 114 -4.12 3.72 -21.97
N ALA A 115 -5.09 3.37 -22.80
CA ALA A 115 -5.72 4.33 -23.72
C ALA A 115 -6.35 5.52 -22.98
N LEU A 116 -6.90 5.28 -21.79
CA LEU A 116 -7.56 6.31 -20.97
C LEU A 116 -6.59 7.33 -20.36
N ASN A 117 -5.32 6.96 -20.17
CA ASN A 117 -4.30 7.91 -19.71
C ASN A 117 -2.90 7.43 -20.12
N PRO A 118 -2.48 7.73 -21.36
CA PRO A 118 -1.17 7.32 -21.87
C PRO A 118 -0.01 8.09 -21.23
N SER A 119 -0.29 9.19 -20.51
CA SER A 119 0.71 10.06 -19.89
C SER A 119 1.26 9.53 -18.55
N LEU A 120 0.61 8.51 -17.96
CA LEU A 120 1.01 8.00 -16.65
C LEU A 120 2.43 7.40 -16.68
N PRO A 121 3.22 7.54 -15.59
CA PRO A 121 4.60 7.03 -15.55
C PRO A 121 4.76 5.52 -15.77
N CYS A 122 3.68 4.75 -15.60
CA CYS A 122 3.66 3.31 -15.85
C CYS A 122 3.60 2.97 -17.35
N MET A 123 3.21 3.91 -18.21
CA MET A 123 3.05 3.71 -19.65
C MET A 123 4.40 3.80 -20.36
N LYS A 124 4.76 2.77 -21.12
CA LYS A 124 5.91 2.79 -22.05
C LYS A 124 5.51 2.12 -23.36
N LYS A 125 5.82 2.76 -24.49
CA LYS A 125 5.51 2.25 -25.84
C LYS A 125 4.04 1.78 -25.98
N GLY A 126 3.10 2.58 -25.45
CA GLY A 126 1.66 2.28 -25.50
C GLY A 126 1.17 1.17 -24.56
N LYS A 127 2.03 0.57 -23.73
CA LYS A 127 1.65 -0.50 -22.79
C LYS A 127 1.92 -0.11 -21.34
N CYS A 128 1.03 -0.49 -20.44
CA CYS A 128 1.26 -0.35 -19.00
C CYS A 128 2.29 -1.38 -18.53
N THR A 129 3.49 -0.92 -18.18
CA THR A 129 4.59 -1.78 -17.69
C THR A 129 4.31 -2.41 -16.33
N LYS A 130 3.28 -1.94 -15.62
CA LYS A 130 2.86 -2.46 -14.31
C LYS A 130 1.66 -3.40 -14.37
N MET A 131 1.15 -3.66 -15.58
CA MET A 131 0.04 -4.59 -15.84
C MET A 131 -1.24 -4.25 -15.06
N TYR A 132 -1.58 -2.96 -14.95
CA TYR A 132 -2.87 -2.53 -14.40
C TYR A 132 -3.95 -2.51 -15.51
N SER A 133 -5.21 -2.86 -15.20
CA SER A 133 -5.63 -3.46 -13.92
C SER A 133 -5.16 -4.92 -13.81
N ARG A 134 -4.82 -5.36 -12.59
CA ARG A 134 -4.50 -6.75 -12.31
C ARG A 134 -5.76 -7.61 -12.44
N VAL A 135 -5.56 -8.87 -12.81
CA VAL A 135 -6.62 -9.89 -12.90
C VAL A 135 -7.23 -10.11 -11.52
N LEU A 136 -8.55 -10.31 -11.47
CA LEU A 136 -9.28 -10.68 -10.25
C LEU A 136 -9.17 -12.19 -10.07
N LEU A 137 -8.80 -12.62 -8.87
CA LEU A 137 -8.54 -14.01 -8.52
C LEU A 137 -9.22 -14.34 -7.20
N LYS A 138 -9.87 -15.50 -7.12
CA LYS A 138 -10.53 -15.94 -5.89
C LYS A 138 -9.55 -16.27 -4.77
N ASP A 139 -8.45 -16.92 -5.11
CA ASP A 139 -7.44 -17.40 -4.16
C ASP A 139 -6.04 -16.95 -4.59
N THR A 140 -5.13 -16.77 -3.61
CA THR A 140 -3.74 -16.42 -3.92
C THR A 140 -3.03 -17.55 -4.68
N GLN A 141 -2.31 -17.19 -5.75
CA GLN A 141 -1.48 -18.11 -6.52
C GLN A 141 0.01 -17.77 -6.34
N THR A 142 0.75 -18.72 -5.76
CA THR A 142 2.22 -18.67 -5.65
C THR A 142 2.84 -19.50 -6.77
N LYS A 143 3.70 -18.91 -7.60
CA LYS A 143 4.51 -19.63 -8.60
C LYS A 143 5.96 -19.63 -8.17
N ASP A 144 6.69 -20.71 -8.46
CA ASP A 144 8.05 -20.95 -7.94
C ASP A 144 9.11 -19.88 -8.29
N LYS A 145 8.85 -18.98 -9.24
CA LYS A 145 9.83 -17.99 -9.72
C LYS A 145 9.27 -16.58 -9.98
N ASP A 146 7.99 -16.36 -9.71
CA ASP A 146 7.33 -15.08 -9.95
C ASP A 146 6.76 -14.48 -8.67
N TYR A 147 6.46 -13.18 -8.70
CA TYR A 147 5.70 -12.53 -7.64
C TYR A 147 4.35 -13.24 -7.46
N PRO A 148 3.90 -13.44 -6.20
CA PRO A 148 2.60 -14.03 -5.94
C PRO A 148 1.49 -13.16 -6.54
N LEU A 149 0.46 -13.82 -7.06
CA LEU A 149 -0.77 -13.17 -7.48
C LEU A 149 -1.77 -13.30 -6.33
N TYR A 150 -1.95 -12.21 -5.58
CA TYR A 150 -2.82 -12.24 -4.40
C TYR A 150 -4.30 -12.35 -4.75
N SER A 151 -5.06 -12.99 -3.87
CA SER A 151 -6.52 -13.02 -3.91
C SER A 151 -7.09 -11.60 -3.97
N ARG A 152 -7.99 -11.40 -4.91
CA ARG A 152 -8.78 -10.18 -5.13
C ARG A 152 -10.05 -10.58 -5.86
N ARG A 153 -11.11 -10.82 -5.11
CA ARG A 153 -12.34 -11.42 -5.62
C ARG A 153 -13.04 -10.50 -6.61
N ALA A 154 -13.71 -11.13 -7.57
CA ALA A 154 -14.61 -10.42 -8.48
C ALA A 154 -15.95 -10.16 -7.79
N PRO A 155 -16.77 -9.20 -8.28
CA PRO A 155 -18.09 -8.92 -7.69
C PRO A 155 -19.00 -10.15 -7.57
N GLU A 156 -18.89 -11.11 -8.50
CA GLU A 156 -19.59 -12.40 -8.46
C GLU A 156 -19.12 -13.35 -7.34
N ASP A 157 -17.94 -13.12 -6.77
CA ASP A 157 -17.38 -13.82 -5.61
C ASP A 157 -17.35 -12.90 -4.36
N ASP A 158 -18.32 -12.00 -4.21
CA ASP A 158 -18.42 -11.03 -3.11
C ASP A 158 -17.23 -10.05 -2.98
N GLY A 159 -16.44 -9.90 -4.04
CA GLY A 159 -15.35 -8.94 -4.14
C GLY A 159 -15.79 -7.55 -4.57
N ARG A 160 -14.85 -6.60 -4.63
CA ARG A 160 -15.14 -5.21 -4.99
C ARG A 160 -14.12 -4.64 -5.94
N THR A 161 -14.60 -3.84 -6.88
CA THR A 161 -13.77 -3.06 -7.80
C THR A 161 -14.10 -1.58 -7.68
N ILE A 162 -13.07 -0.75 -7.86
CA ILE A 162 -13.21 0.71 -7.93
C ILE A 162 -12.48 1.18 -9.18
N THR A 163 -13.19 1.95 -9.98
CA THR A 163 -12.61 2.65 -11.13
C THR A 163 -12.49 4.12 -10.78
N GLN A 164 -11.27 4.63 -10.68
CA GLN A 164 -11.07 6.09 -10.60
C GLN A 164 -11.44 6.71 -11.95
N LYS A 165 -12.18 7.81 -11.91
CA LYS A 165 -12.44 8.61 -13.11
C LYS A 165 -11.13 9.28 -13.57
N PRO A 166 -10.92 9.49 -14.88
CA PRO A 166 -9.85 10.37 -15.33
C PRO A 166 -10.04 11.75 -14.69
N PRO A 167 -8.96 12.49 -14.40
CA PRO A 167 -9.08 13.92 -14.09
C PRO A 167 -9.82 14.63 -15.23
N ASP A 168 -10.66 15.62 -14.89
CA ASP A 168 -11.39 16.41 -15.89
C ASP A 168 -10.41 16.97 -16.93
N GLY A 169 -10.67 16.72 -18.22
CA GLY A 169 -9.87 17.22 -19.34
C GLY A 169 -9.10 16.18 -20.17
N ILE A 170 -9.19 14.90 -19.85
CA ILE A 170 -8.69 13.80 -20.72
C ILE A 170 -9.91 13.10 -21.33
N GLN A 171 -10.28 13.48 -22.55
CA GLN A 171 -11.23 12.76 -23.41
C GLN A 171 -10.55 11.57 -24.08
#